data_AF-A0A2M7QAX3-F1
#
_entry.id   AF-A0A2M7QAX3-F1
#
_cell.length_a   1.000
_cell.length_b   1.000
_cell.length_c   1.000
_cell.angle_alpha   90.00
_cell.angle_beta   90.00
_cell.angle_gamma   90.00
#
_symmetry.space_group_name_H-M   'P 1'
#
loop_
_entity.id
_entity.type
_entity.pdbx_description
1 polymer ?
#
loop_
_entity_poly.entity_id
_entity_poly.type
_entity_poly.pdbx_seq_one_letter_code
_entity_poly.pdbx_strand_id
1 'polypeptide(L)' 'MKQKFPFLKELYWGTDGIWSDGYFATTVGINEQMIKQYIEQQGQEDAGQAKLALG' A
#
# COMPACT_ATOMS: atom_id res chain seq x y z
N MET A 1 -14.95 -7.62 -0.48
CA MET A 1 -14.98 -6.38 -1.29
C MET A 1 -15.46 -6.63 -2.72
N LYS A 2 -14.76 -7.41 -3.54
CA LYS A 2 -15.13 -7.74 -4.94
C LYS A 2 -16.51 -8.45 -5.09
N GLN A 3 -17.02 -9.13 -4.05
CA GLN A 3 -18.38 -9.70 -4.04
C GLN A 3 -19.47 -8.63 -3.86
N LYS A 4 -19.21 -7.63 -3.00
CA LYS A 4 -20.15 -6.55 -2.70
C LYS A 4 -20.13 -5.46 -3.78
N PHE A 5 -18.99 -5.28 -4.44
CA PHE A 5 -18.75 -4.28 -5.48
C PHE A 5 -18.20 -4.96 -6.75
N PRO A 6 -19.08 -5.49 -7.61
CA PRO A 6 -18.66 -6.29 -8.77
C PRO A 6 -17.75 -5.55 -9.75
N PHE A 7 -17.91 -4.22 -9.91
CA PHE A 7 -17.09 -3.39 -10.80
C PHE A 7 -15.59 -3.43 -10.45
N LEU A 8 -15.23 -3.73 -9.19
CA LEU A 8 -13.83 -3.87 -8.76
C LEU A 8 -13.14 -5.09 -9.39
N LYS A 9 -13.88 -6.06 -9.93
CA LYS A 9 -13.29 -7.20 -10.65
C LYS A 9 -12.72 -6.78 -12.00
N GLU A 10 -13.39 -5.86 -12.69
CA GLU A 10 -12.93 -5.33 -13.98
C GLU A 10 -11.78 -4.36 -13.78
N LEU A 11 -11.91 -3.44 -12.81
CA LEU A 11 -10.89 -2.43 -12.54
C LEU A 11 -9.54 -3.01 -12.11
N TYR A 12 -9.57 -4.10 -11.34
CA TYR A 12 -8.38 -4.79 -10.83
C TYR A 12 -8.19 -6.15 -11.51
N TRP A 13 -8.57 -6.24 -12.79
CA TRP A 13 -8.35 -7.45 -13.57
C TRP A 13 -6.85 -7.64 -13.83
N GLY A 14 -6.32 -8.81 -13.49
CA GLY A 14 -4.89 -9.11 -13.67
C GLY A 14 -3.96 -8.55 -12.59
N THR A 15 -4.50 -8.00 -11.49
CA THR A 15 -3.72 -7.65 -10.30
C THR A 15 -3.95 -8.65 -9.17
N ASP A 16 -2.95 -8.84 -8.31
CA ASP A 16 -3.03 -9.77 -7.17
C ASP A 16 -3.95 -9.27 -6.04
N GLY A 17 -4.25 -7.97 -6.02
CA GLY A 17 -5.05 -7.35 -4.97
C GLY A 17 -5.55 -5.95 -5.30
N ILE A 18 -6.32 -5.39 -4.37
CA ILE A 18 -6.74 -3.97 -4.37
C ILE A 18 -5.78 -3.12 -3.51
N TRP A 19 -5.09 -3.76 -2.57
CA TRP A 19 -4.24 -3.14 -1.56
C TRP A 19 -2.79 -3.51 -1.81
N SER A 20 -1.87 -2.66 -1.36
CA SER A 20 -0.46 -3.00 -1.21
C SER A 20 -0.28 -4.14 -0.21
N ASP A 21 0.82 -4.88 -0.34
CA ASP A 21 1.15 -5.96 0.59
C ASP A 21 1.59 -5.44 1.96
N GLY A 22 2.15 -4.22 2.00
CA GLY A 22 2.58 -3.57 3.23
C GLY A 22 1.43 -2.99 4.06
N TYR A 23 1.65 -2.92 5.38
CA TYR A 23 0.75 -2.23 6.30
C TYR A 23 1.53 -1.52 7.41
N PHE A 24 0.93 -0.47 7.97
CA PHE A 24 1.43 0.25 9.14
C PHE A 24 0.35 0.29 10.22
N ALA A 25 0.68 -0.21 11.41
CA ALA A 25 -0.22 -0.27 12.55
C ALA A 25 0.48 0.23 13.81
N THR A 26 -0.27 0.97 14.63
CA THR A 26 0.27 1.68 15.80
C THR A 26 -0.85 2.06 16.76
N THR A 27 -0.49 2.47 17.97
CA THR A 27 -1.44 2.95 18.98
C THR A 27 -1.81 4.41 18.72
N VAL A 28 -2.92 4.85 19.32
CA VAL A 28 -3.35 6.25 19.24
C VAL A 28 -2.30 7.14 19.89
N GLY A 29 -1.76 8.12 19.14
CA GLY A 29 -0.76 9.07 19.64
C GLY A 29 0.38 9.40 18.69
N ILE A 30 0.49 8.72 17.54
CA ILE A 30 1.43 9.09 16.47
C ILE A 30 1.01 10.36 15.72
N ASN A 31 1.99 11.01 15.08
CA ASN A 31 1.79 12.22 14.31
C ASN A 31 1.51 11.94 12.82
N GLU A 32 0.87 12.91 12.15
CA GLU A 32 0.56 12.86 10.71
C GLU A 32 1.82 12.69 9.84
N GLN A 33 2.95 13.25 10.28
CA GLN A 33 4.21 13.19 9.55
C GLN A 33 4.69 11.75 9.35
N MET A 34 4.58 10.89 10.37
CA MET A 34 4.98 9.49 10.29
C MET A 34 4.09 8.69 9.34
N ILE A 35 2.78 8.97 9.31
CA ILE A 35 1.85 8.32 8.37
C ILE A 35 2.19 8.72 6.93
N LYS A 36 2.47 10.00 6.68
CA LYS A 36 2.90 10.48 5.34
C LYS A 36 4.17 9.81 4.88
N GLN A 37 5.17 9.72 5.77
CA GLN A 37 6.43 9.05 5.46
C GLN A 37 6.22 7.57 5.10
N TYR A 38 5.37 6.86 5.83
CA TYR A 38 5.03 5.48 5.51
C TYR A 38 4.37 5.36 4.12
N ILE A 39 3.37 6.21 3.82
CA ILE A 39 2.68 6.20 2.51
C ILE A 39 3.65 6.50 1.37
N GLU A 40 4.54 7.49 1.52
CA GLU A 40 5.53 7.84 0.49
C GLU A 40 6.52 6.70 0.24
N GLN A 41 6.98 6.03 1.30
CA GLN A 41 7.90 4.90 1.18
C GLN A 41 7.21 3.69 0.53
N GLN A 42 6.00 3.34 0.98
CA GLN A 42 5.22 2.25 0.38
C GLN A 42 4.96 2.50 -1.12
N GLY A 43 4.65 3.74 -1.49
CA GLY A 43 4.47 4.11 -2.89
C GLY A 43 5.73 3.93 -3.75
N GLN A 44 6.93 4.16 -3.18
CA GLN A 44 8.19 3.90 -3.87
C GLN A 44 8.48 2.40 -4.01
N GLU A 45 8.17 1.60 -2.99
CA GLU A 45 8.30 0.14 -3.03
C GLU A 45 7.37 -0.48 -4.07
N ASP A 46 6.09 -0.13 -4.04
CA ASP A 46 5.06 -0.66 -4.95
C ASP A 46 5.34 -0.25 -6.41
N ALA A 47 5.94 0.92 -6.64
CA ALA A 47 6.36 1.38 -7.96
C ALA A 47 7.67 0.72 -8.45
N GLY A 48 8.29 -0.16 -7.66
CA GLY A 48 9.59 -0.77 -7.96
C GLY A 48 10.76 0.22 -7.92
N GLN A 49 10.57 1.39 -7.32
CA GLN A 49 11.56 2.47 -7.21
C GLN A 49 12.40 2.37 -5.92
N ALA A 50 12.05 1.45 -5.02
CA ALA A 50 12.82 1.19 -3.82
C ALA A 50 14.23 0.68 -4.18
N LYS A 51 15.24 1.42 -3.73
CA LYS A 51 16.64 1.00 -3.87
C LYS A 51 16.92 -0.07 -2.82
N LEU A 52 17.19 -1.29 -3.27
CA LEU A 52 17.72 -2.35 -2.42
C LEU A 52 19.10 -1.94 -1.91
N ALA A 53 19.21 -1.55 -0.64
CA ALA A 53 20.48 -1.44 0.04
C ALA A 53 20.90 -2.85 0.50
N LEU A 54 21.70 -3.54 -0.31
CA LEU A 54 22.39 -4.75 0.12
C LEU A 54 23.56 -4.33 1.01
N GLY A 55 23.40 -4.52 2.32
CA GLY A 55 24.45 -4.35 3.33
C GLY A 55 25.36 -5.57 3.43
#